data_AF-A0A7X9J3Q5-F1
#
_entry.id   AF-A0A7X9J3Q5-F1
#
_cell.length_a   1.000
_cell.length_b   1.000
_cell.length_c   1.000
_cell.angle_alpha   90.00
_cell.angle_beta   90.00
_cell.angle_gamma   90.00
#
_symmetry.space_group_name_H-M   'P 1'
#
loop_
_entity.id
_entity.type
_entity.pdbx_description
1 polymer ?
#
loop_
_entity_poly.entity_id
_entity_poly.type
_entity_poly.pdbx_seq_one_letter_code
_entity_poly.pdbx_strand_id
1 'polypeptide(L)' 'MIAHLTGKLLFAGVNFVVVDAGGVGYQVSVPFSLMPQLPVPGEEVSLHINTQVREDAI' A
#
# COMPACT_ATOMS: atom_id res chain seq x y z
N MET A 1 4.45 12.77 4.95
CA MET A 1 3.04 12.75 4.50
C MET A 1 2.99 12.23 3.08
N ILE A 2 2.20 11.20 2.81
CA ILE A 2 2.07 10.53 1.51
C ILE A 2 0.59 10.58 1.10
N ALA A 3 0.29 11.18 -0.04
CA ALA A 3 -1.09 11.28 -0.55
C ALA A 3 -1.42 10.21 -1.60
N HIS A 4 -0.40 9.72 -2.29
CA HIS A 4 -0.53 8.77 -3.37
C HIS A 4 0.74 7.93 -3.48
N LEU A 5 0.58 6.66 -3.80
CA LEU A 5 1.66 5.72 -3.97
C LEU A 5 1.41 4.87 -5.21
N THR A 6 2.38 4.86 -6.12
CA THR A 6 2.36 4.02 -7.32
C THR A 6 3.61 3.17 -7.33
N GLY A 7 3.45 1.89 -7.65
CA GLY A 7 4.57 0.96 -7.68
C GLY A 7 4.13 -0.48 -7.86
N LYS A 8 5.05 -1.42 -7.68
CA LYS A 8 4.78 -2.85 -7.87
C LYS A 8 4.23 -3.46 -6.60
N LEU A 9 3.10 -4.17 -6.68
CA LEU A 9 2.58 -4.93 -5.56
C LEU A 9 3.51 -6.12 -5.28
N LEU A 10 4.18 -6.12 -4.13
CA LEU A 10 5.07 -7.21 -3.72
C LEU A 10 4.33 -8.29 -2.94
N PHE A 11 3.36 -7.89 -2.11
CA PHE A 11 2.66 -8.78 -1.20
C PHE A 11 1.26 -8.25 -0.87
N ALA A 12 0.30 -9.16 -0.72
CA ALA A 12 -1.05 -8.87 -0.25
C ALA A 12 -1.37 -9.76 0.97
N GLY A 13 -1.50 -9.14 2.14
CA GLY A 13 -1.96 -9.76 3.37
C GLY A 13 -3.46 -9.57 3.59
N VAL A 14 -3.96 -9.93 4.78
CA VAL A 14 -5.40 -9.87 5.09
C VAL A 14 -5.92 -8.43 5.17
N ASN A 15 -5.11 -7.49 5.68
CA ASN A 15 -5.48 -6.10 5.95
C ASN A 15 -4.39 -5.09 5.55
N PHE A 16 -3.39 -5.54 4.79
CA PHE A 16 -2.31 -4.69 4.32
C PHE A 16 -1.74 -5.22 3.00
N VAL A 17 -1.03 -4.34 2.30
CA VAL A 17 -0.24 -4.66 1.12
C VAL A 17 1.16 -4.09 1.25
N VAL A 18 2.11 -4.63 0.50
CA VAL A 18 3.45 -4.06 0.35
C VAL A 18 3.62 -3.63 -1.10
N VAL A 19 3.94 -2.36 -1.30
CA VAL A 19 4.19 -1.77 -2.63
C VAL A 19 5.64 -1.34 -2.72
N ASP A 20 6.36 -1.83 -3.72
CA ASP A 20 7.69 -1.33 -4.08
C ASP A 20 7.57 -0.05 -4.90
N ALA A 21 8.05 1.06 -4.36
CA ALA A 21 8.16 2.32 -5.08
C ALA A 21 9.63 2.73 -5.11
N GLY A 22 10.31 2.47 -6.23
CA GLY A 22 11.71 2.83 -6.44
C GLY A 22 12.68 2.08 -5.52
N GLY A 23 12.39 0.82 -5.19
CA GLY A 23 13.21 0.00 -4.30
C GLY A 23 12.91 0.17 -2.81
N VAL A 24 11.90 0.97 -2.45
CA VAL A 24 11.41 1.12 -1.07
C VAL A 24 10.08 0.38 -0.92
N GLY A 25 10.03 -0.60 -0.02
CA GLY A 25 8.81 -1.35 0.30
C GLY A 25 7.92 -0.63 1.30
N TYR A 26 6.83 -0.04 0.82
CA TYR A 26 5.83 0.63 1.65
C TYR A 26 4.74 -0.34 2.06
N GLN A 27 4.60 -0.56 3.37
CA GLN A 27 3.45 -1.27 3.91
C GLN A 27 2.25 -0.32 4.02
N VAL A 28 1.17 -0.63 3.32
CA VAL A 28 -0.06 0.16 3.32
C VAL A 28 -1.20 -0.67 3.89
N SER A 29 -1.80 -0.19 4.97
CA SER A 29 -3.03 -0.78 5.52
C SER A 29 -4.20 -0.52 4.58
N VAL A 30 -4.96 -1.56 4.27
CA VAL A 30 -6.10 -1.49 3.36
C VAL A 30 -7.29 -2.26 3.95
N PRO A 31 -8.53 -1.81 3.75
CA PRO A 31 -9.70 -2.55 4.20
C PRO A 31 -9.87 -3.84 3.38
N PHE A 32 -10.43 -4.88 4.00
CA PHE A 32 -10.65 -6.17 3.35
C PHE A 32 -11.48 -6.06 2.06
N SER A 33 -12.41 -5.10 2.00
CA SER A 33 -13.23 -4.81 0.82
C SER A 33 -12.43 -4.39 -0.42
N LEU A 34 -11.19 -3.92 -0.25
CA LEU A 34 -10.31 -3.54 -1.35
C LEU A 34 -9.56 -4.75 -1.94
N MET A 35 -9.43 -5.85 -1.20
CA MET A 35 -8.67 -7.04 -1.61
C MET A 35 -9.02 -7.54 -3.02
N PRO A 36 -10.30 -7.63 -3.43
CA PRO A 36 -10.66 -8.12 -4.76
C PRO A 36 -10.29 -7.16 -5.90
N GLN A 37 -9.96 -5.91 -5.59
CA GLN A 37 -9.59 -4.88 -6.57
C GLN A 37 -8.08 -4.75 -6.74
N LEU A 38 -7.31 -5.39 -5.87
CA LEU A 38 -5.86 -5.38 -5.97
C LEU A 38 -5.42 -6.27 -7.14
N PRO A 39 -4.41 -5.84 -7.90
CA PRO A 39 -3.81 -6.69 -8.91
C PRO A 39 -3.05 -7.85 -8.26
N VAL A 40 -2.53 -8.78 -9.05
CA VAL A 40 -1.73 -9.88 -8.48
C VAL A 40 -0.34 -9.37 -8.07
N PRO A 41 0.30 -9.98 -7.05
CA PRO A 41 1.68 -9.64 -6.72
C PRO A 41 2.59 -9.78 -7.93
N GLY A 42 3.34 -8.73 -8.25
CA GLY A 42 4.13 -8.62 -9.46
C GLY A 42 3.68 -7.51 -10.41
N GLU A 43 2.44 -7.05 -10.29
CA GLU A 43 1.87 -6.01 -11.15
C GLU A 43 1.89 -4.63 -10.50
N GLU A 44 1.69 -3.61 -11.33
CA GLU A 44 1.65 -2.21 -10.89
C GLU A 44 0.32 -1.89 -10.22
N VAL A 45 0.37 -1.15 -9.11
CA VAL A 45 -0.79 -0.69 -8.36
C VAL A 45 -0.63 0.79 -8.03
N SER A 46 -1.76 1.50 -8.01
CA SER A 46 -1.83 2.91 -7.64
C SER A 46 -2.84 3.09 -6.52
N LEU A 47 -2.40 3.65 -5.40
CA LEU A 47 -3.19 3.78 -4.18
C LEU A 47 -3.26 5.24 -3.74
N HIS A 48 -4.46 5.71 -3.43
CA HIS A 48 -4.64 6.93 -2.66
C HIS A 48 -4.41 6.63 -1.18
N ILE A 49 -3.52 7.40 -0.56
CA ILE A 49 -3.07 7.16 0.81
C ILE A 49 -3.62 8.24 1.72
N ASN A 50 -4.32 7.84 2.77
CA ASN A 50 -4.58 8.69 3.91
C ASN A 50 -3.46 8.48 4.94
N THR A 51 -2.47 9.36 4.96
CA THR A 51 -1.42 9.30 5.99
C THR A 51 -1.95 9.85 7.30
N GLN A 52 -2.09 9.00 8.31
CA GLN A 52 -2.28 9.46 9.68
C GLN A 52 -0.93 9.59 10.38
N VAL A 53 -0.60 10.81 10.81
CA VAL A 53 0.58 11.08 11.62
C VAL A 53 0.11 11.29 13.06
N ARG A 54 0.69 10.55 14.01
CA ARG A 54 0.46 10.72 15.45
C ARG A 54 1.78 11.05 16.12
N GLU A 55 1.73 11.66 17.30
CA GLU A 55 2.93 12.10 18.03
C GLU A 55 3.90 10.94 18.33
N ASP A 56 3.37 9.71 18.48
CA ASP A 56 4.13 8.48 18.77
C ASP A 56 4.23 7.50 17.59
N ALA A 57 3.84 7.89 16.36
CA ALA A 57 3.90 6.98 15.22
C ALA A 57 4.07 7.68 13.86
N ILE A 58 5.08 7.22 13.12
CA ILE A 58 5.20 7.33 11.66
C ILE A 58 5.46 5.91 11.12
#